data_AF-A0A1Q5B1D9-F1
#
_entry.id   AF-A0A1Q5B1D9-F1
#
_cell.length_a   1.000
_cell.length_b   1.000
_cell.length_c   1.000
_cell.angle_alpha   90.00
_cell.angle_beta   90.00
_cell.angle_gamma   90.00
#
_symmetry.space_group_name_H-M   'P 1'
#
loop_
_entity.id
_entity.type
_entity.pdbx_description
1 polymer ?
#
loop_
_entity_poly.entity_id
_entity_poly.type
_entity_poly.pdbx_seq_one_letter_code
_entity_poly.pdbx_strand_id
1 'polypeptide(L)'
;MRPAPTILHLDMDAFYASAEQAAKPSLRGKAVVVGGLGPRGVVATASYEARRLGVHSAMPTAQARRLAPNAAYLVPRFSLYRTVSNQVMELLGRLSPLVEPLSLDEAFVDLEAGGTADDSASARATGEGLRVAIRAVTGLSGSVGLAGSKMLAKIASEQAKPDGLVLIEPGTERELLAPMSVRILPGVGPATGDHLRRAGMTTVHDLAEAGEAELVRLVGKAHGHGLFRMALGLDDRPVVAERDAKSVSVEDTFDVDLHDRVRVRAEVERLAVRCVERLRAADRSGRTVVLKVRRYDFSTLTRSETLRGPTDDPTVVREAAARLLESVDTTGGVRLLGVGVTGLADYTQEDLFAQAADARELAQRALEHHAPAAEGGEEEAVPEPEADSAEQLAARRWPAGHDVHHEEHGHGWVQGSGIGRVTVRFEEPWSAPGRVLTFRIDDPQLRPADPLPLVRESPDYSSWPASLPKSRSSGAAASEGGESSP
;
A
#
# COMPACT_ATOMS: atom_id res chain seq x y z
N MET A 1 30.43 -11.18 -0.39
CA MET A 1 29.07 -11.78 -0.40
C MET A 1 29.04 -12.91 0.61
N ARG A 2 27.85 -13.30 1.07
CA ARG A 2 27.72 -14.40 2.02
C ARG A 2 28.19 -15.73 1.41
N PRO A 3 28.81 -16.62 2.21
CA PRO A 3 29.24 -17.93 1.74
C PRO A 3 28.09 -18.92 1.52
N ALA A 4 26.89 -18.62 2.06
CA ALA A 4 25.69 -19.43 1.95
C ALA A 4 24.47 -18.58 1.52
N PRO A 5 23.45 -19.17 0.87
CA PRO A 5 22.27 -18.48 0.35
C PRO A 5 21.20 -18.24 1.45
N THR A 6 21.61 -17.61 2.55
CA THR A 6 20.80 -17.45 3.77
C THR A 6 19.94 -16.18 3.80
N ILE A 7 19.91 -15.40 2.71
CA ILE A 7 18.94 -14.32 2.53
C ILE A 7 17.72 -14.90 1.83
N LEU A 8 16.60 -14.93 2.56
CA LEU A 8 15.30 -15.30 2.05
C LEU A 8 14.55 -14.06 1.61
N HIS A 9 13.85 -14.18 0.49
CA HIS A 9 12.86 -13.22 0.06
C HIS A 9 11.55 -13.96 -0.22
N LEU A 10 10.48 -13.55 0.45
CA LEU A 10 9.12 -14.04 0.24
C LEU A 10 8.32 -12.99 -0.53
N ASP A 11 7.56 -13.41 -1.53
CA ASP A 11 6.56 -12.60 -2.24
C ASP A 11 5.26 -13.42 -2.43
N MET A 12 4.14 -12.95 -1.87
CA MET A 12 2.85 -13.65 -1.97
C MET A 12 2.27 -13.59 -3.38
N ASP A 13 1.84 -14.75 -3.89
CA ASP A 13 1.46 -14.90 -5.29
C ASP A 13 0.13 -14.16 -5.60
N ALA A 14 0.21 -13.16 -6.47
CA ALA A 14 -0.95 -12.34 -6.88
C ALA A 14 -1.82 -11.88 -5.70
N PHE A 15 -1.17 -11.45 -4.61
CA PHE A 15 -1.71 -11.37 -3.26
C PHE A 15 -3.18 -10.94 -3.14
N TYR A 16 -3.54 -9.72 -3.57
CA TYR A 16 -4.92 -9.24 -3.41
C TYR A 16 -5.92 -10.09 -4.20
N ALA A 17 -5.60 -10.48 -5.43
CA ALA A 17 -6.50 -11.29 -6.23
C ALA A 17 -6.65 -12.71 -5.65
N SER A 18 -5.57 -13.31 -5.16
CA SER A 18 -5.59 -14.61 -4.49
C SER A 18 -6.38 -14.57 -3.18
N ALA A 19 -6.25 -13.49 -2.40
CA ALA A 19 -7.07 -13.28 -1.19
C ALA A 19 -8.56 -13.14 -1.53
N GLU A 20 -8.91 -12.41 -2.60
CA GLU A 20 -10.30 -12.32 -3.07
C GLU A 20 -10.84 -13.68 -3.56
N GLN A 21 -10.05 -14.46 -4.29
CA GLN A 21 -10.43 -15.81 -4.73
C GLN A 21 -10.59 -16.78 -3.54
N ALA A 22 -9.75 -16.66 -2.50
CA ALA A 22 -9.87 -17.46 -1.30
C ALA A 22 -11.14 -17.13 -0.51
N ALA A 23 -11.44 -15.84 -0.37
CA ALA A 23 -12.59 -15.33 0.39
C ALA A 23 -13.94 -15.55 -0.30
N LYS A 24 -13.93 -15.73 -1.63
CA LYS A 24 -15.13 -15.85 -2.45
C LYS A 24 -15.08 -17.15 -3.25
N PRO A 25 -15.64 -18.27 -2.75
CA PRO A 25 -15.56 -19.58 -3.39
C PRO A 25 -15.94 -19.58 -4.88
N SER A 26 -16.91 -18.76 -5.28
CA SER A 26 -17.32 -18.62 -6.69
C SER A 26 -16.25 -18.03 -7.63
N LEU A 27 -15.22 -17.36 -7.09
CA LEU A 27 -14.13 -16.75 -7.85
C LEU A 27 -12.89 -17.65 -7.98
N ARG A 28 -12.83 -18.79 -7.29
CA ARG A 28 -11.70 -19.71 -7.35
C ARG A 28 -11.45 -20.18 -8.79
N GLY A 29 -10.22 -20.01 -9.27
CA GLY A 29 -9.82 -20.35 -10.64
C GLY A 29 -10.48 -19.48 -11.72
N LYS A 30 -11.05 -18.30 -11.35
CA LYS A 30 -11.59 -17.32 -12.29
C LYS A 30 -10.66 -16.12 -12.41
N ALA A 31 -10.73 -15.42 -13.54
CA ALA A 31 -10.03 -14.15 -13.72
C ALA A 31 -10.55 -13.10 -12.74
N VAL A 32 -9.68 -12.66 -11.82
CA VAL A 32 -9.98 -11.61 -10.84
C VAL A 32 -9.01 -10.46 -11.02
N VAL A 33 -9.54 -9.25 -11.04
CA VAL A 33 -8.80 -7.99 -11.14
C VAL A 33 -9.22 -7.11 -9.97
N VAL A 34 -8.24 -6.75 -9.13
CA VAL A 34 -8.44 -5.85 -7.99
C VAL A 34 -7.83 -4.50 -8.31
N GLY A 35 -8.57 -3.41 -8.09
CA GLY A 35 -8.06 -2.07 -8.33
C GLY A 35 -9.13 -0.99 -8.38
N GLY A 36 -8.75 0.18 -8.89
CA GLY A 36 -9.70 1.27 -9.10
C GLY A 36 -10.69 0.90 -10.22
N LEU A 37 -11.99 0.97 -9.95
CA LEU A 37 -13.03 0.62 -10.93
C LEU A 37 -13.57 1.83 -11.72
N GLY A 38 -13.23 3.04 -11.31
CA GLY A 38 -13.60 4.29 -11.98
C GLY A 38 -12.89 4.50 -13.32
N PRO A 39 -13.24 5.57 -14.07
CA PRO A 39 -12.69 5.87 -15.40
C PRO A 39 -11.17 6.02 -15.42
N ARG A 40 -10.57 6.44 -14.31
CA ARG A 40 -9.12 6.64 -14.14
C ARG A 40 -8.47 5.56 -13.26
N GLY A 41 -9.21 4.49 -13.00
CA GLY A 41 -8.75 3.37 -12.20
C GLY A 41 -7.60 2.63 -12.86
N VAL A 42 -6.75 2.04 -12.02
CA VAL A 42 -5.64 1.18 -12.41
C VAL A 42 -5.76 -0.16 -11.70
N VAL A 43 -5.27 -1.21 -12.35
CA VAL A 43 -5.14 -2.54 -11.77
C VAL A 43 -4.07 -2.51 -10.68
N ALA A 44 -4.46 -2.80 -9.44
CA ALA A 44 -3.52 -3.03 -8.35
C ALA A 44 -2.90 -4.43 -8.49
N THR A 45 -3.76 -5.44 -8.65
CA THR A 45 -3.35 -6.84 -8.79
C THR A 45 -4.28 -7.57 -9.74
N ALA A 46 -3.72 -8.49 -10.53
CA ALA A 46 -4.46 -9.41 -11.40
C ALA A 46 -4.09 -10.86 -11.04
N SER A 47 -5.10 -11.72 -10.96
CA SER A 47 -4.92 -13.17 -10.77
C SER A 47 -4.16 -13.79 -11.95
N TYR A 48 -3.58 -14.98 -11.78
CA TYR A 48 -2.88 -15.64 -12.88
C TYR A 48 -3.81 -15.94 -14.07
N GLU A 49 -5.09 -16.22 -13.82
CA GLU A 49 -6.10 -16.35 -14.88
C GLU A 49 -6.25 -15.05 -15.68
N ALA A 50 -6.29 -13.90 -15.01
CA ALA A 50 -6.35 -12.59 -15.68
C ALA A 50 -5.03 -12.24 -16.40
N ARG A 51 -3.88 -12.61 -15.82
CA ARG A 51 -2.56 -12.42 -16.44
C ARG A 51 -2.40 -13.19 -17.74
N ARG A 52 -2.97 -14.39 -17.85
CA ARG A 52 -3.02 -15.15 -19.12
C ARG A 52 -3.81 -14.44 -20.22
N LEU A 53 -4.73 -13.55 -19.85
CA LEU A 53 -5.47 -12.68 -20.78
C LEU A 53 -4.72 -11.38 -21.09
N GLY A 54 -3.50 -11.20 -20.59
CA GLY A 54 -2.67 -10.02 -20.80
C GLY A 54 -2.87 -8.91 -19.76
N VAL A 55 -3.72 -9.09 -18.75
CA VAL A 55 -3.92 -8.09 -17.69
C VAL A 55 -2.72 -8.10 -16.72
N HIS A 56 -2.20 -6.94 -16.35
CA HIS A 56 -1.08 -6.82 -15.39
C HIS A 56 -1.27 -5.62 -14.47
N SER A 57 -0.53 -5.59 -13.36
CA SER A 57 -0.52 -4.46 -12.42
C SER A 57 -0.12 -3.16 -13.13
N ALA A 58 -0.61 -2.04 -12.61
CA ALA A 58 -0.50 -0.69 -13.17
C ALA A 58 -1.14 -0.49 -14.56
N MET A 59 -1.79 -1.50 -15.14
CA MET A 59 -2.59 -1.34 -16.35
C MET A 59 -3.83 -0.46 -16.07
N PRO A 60 -4.23 0.46 -16.97
CA PRO A 60 -5.51 1.15 -16.86
C PRO A 60 -6.68 0.15 -16.85
N THR A 61 -7.62 0.30 -15.91
CA THR A 61 -8.75 -0.65 -15.76
C THR A 61 -9.60 -0.73 -17.03
N ALA A 62 -9.74 0.38 -17.77
CA ALA A 62 -10.42 0.38 -19.07
C ALA A 62 -9.75 -0.54 -20.11
N GLN A 63 -8.41 -0.62 -20.11
CA GLN A 63 -7.67 -1.55 -20.95
C GLN A 63 -7.84 -2.99 -20.48
N ALA A 64 -7.76 -3.22 -19.16
CA ALA A 64 -8.01 -4.54 -18.58
C ALA A 64 -9.40 -5.07 -18.98
N ARG A 65 -10.44 -4.23 -18.92
CA ARG A 65 -11.81 -4.59 -19.36
C ARG A 65 -11.93 -4.97 -20.82
N ARG A 66 -11.10 -4.40 -21.70
CA ARG A 66 -11.05 -4.81 -23.12
C ARG A 66 -10.38 -6.17 -23.30
N LEU A 67 -9.34 -6.47 -22.53
CA LEU A 67 -8.59 -7.74 -22.58
C LEU A 67 -9.35 -8.89 -21.91
N ALA A 68 -9.99 -8.61 -20.78
CA ALA A 68 -10.68 -9.58 -19.94
C ALA A 68 -12.09 -9.08 -19.57
N PRO A 69 -13.04 -9.01 -20.52
CA PRO A 69 -14.37 -8.45 -20.29
C PRO A 69 -15.19 -9.24 -19.26
N ASN A 70 -14.94 -10.55 -19.14
CA ASN A 70 -15.65 -11.45 -18.24
C ASN A 70 -14.93 -11.68 -16.90
N ALA A 71 -13.84 -10.95 -16.61
CA ALA A 71 -13.18 -11.04 -15.31
C ALA A 71 -14.04 -10.40 -14.20
N ALA A 72 -13.86 -10.85 -12.97
CA ALA A 72 -14.41 -10.18 -11.80
C ALA A 72 -13.55 -8.95 -11.48
N TYR A 73 -14.16 -7.77 -11.47
CA TYR A 73 -13.49 -6.50 -11.15
C TYR A 73 -13.92 -6.03 -9.76
N LEU A 74 -12.99 -6.03 -8.81
CA LEU A 74 -13.27 -5.80 -7.40
C LEU A 74 -12.51 -4.56 -6.89
N VAL A 75 -13.10 -3.83 -5.95
CA VAL A 75 -12.37 -2.80 -5.20
C VAL A 75 -11.49 -3.45 -4.11
N PRO A 76 -10.35 -2.84 -3.74
CA PRO A 76 -9.46 -3.38 -2.70
C PRO A 76 -10.11 -3.41 -1.30
N ARG A 77 -10.01 -4.55 -0.60
CA ARG A 77 -10.42 -4.73 0.81
C ARG A 77 -9.20 -4.82 1.74
N PHE A 78 -8.62 -3.67 2.07
CA PHE A 78 -7.35 -3.62 2.82
C PHE A 78 -7.39 -4.20 4.24
N SER A 79 -8.55 -4.22 4.91
CA SER A 79 -8.70 -4.90 6.21
C SER A 79 -8.37 -6.39 6.07
N LEU A 80 -8.97 -7.07 5.08
CA LEU A 80 -8.67 -8.46 4.76
C LEU A 80 -7.18 -8.66 4.44
N TYR A 81 -6.61 -7.80 3.58
CA TYR A 81 -5.22 -7.96 3.14
C TYR A 81 -4.24 -7.77 4.31
N ARG A 82 -4.52 -6.85 5.23
CA ARG A 82 -3.73 -6.66 6.46
C ARG A 82 -3.81 -7.88 7.38
N THR A 83 -4.99 -8.45 7.58
CA THR A 83 -5.14 -9.66 8.41
C THR A 83 -4.28 -10.81 7.88
N VAL A 84 -4.30 -11.05 6.56
CA VAL A 84 -3.45 -12.10 5.96
C VAL A 84 -1.97 -11.74 6.04
N SER A 85 -1.61 -10.49 5.74
CA SER A 85 -0.24 -9.99 5.82
C SER A 85 0.37 -10.18 7.21
N ASN A 86 -0.36 -9.80 8.27
CA ASN A 86 0.09 -9.95 9.64
C ASN A 86 0.45 -11.40 9.97
N GLN A 87 -0.34 -12.36 9.48
CA GLN A 87 -0.11 -13.78 9.72
C GLN A 87 1.12 -14.30 8.98
N VAL A 88 1.35 -13.83 7.75
CA VAL A 88 2.57 -14.13 7.00
C VAL A 88 3.79 -13.51 7.69
N MET A 89 3.70 -12.26 8.16
CA MET A 89 4.79 -11.57 8.86
C MET A 89 5.09 -12.22 10.21
N GLU A 90 4.11 -12.83 10.89
CA GLU A 90 4.33 -13.64 12.09
C GLU A 90 5.11 -14.92 11.76
N LEU A 91 4.73 -15.64 10.70
CA LEU A 91 5.45 -16.83 10.24
C LEU A 91 6.91 -16.52 9.90
N LEU A 92 7.17 -15.38 9.26
CA LEU A 92 8.53 -14.91 8.98
C LEU A 92 9.27 -14.51 10.26
N GLY A 93 8.59 -13.82 11.19
CA GLY A 93 9.17 -13.39 12.46
C GLY A 93 9.66 -14.55 13.32
N ARG A 94 9.08 -15.75 13.16
CA ARG A 94 9.53 -16.98 13.82
C ARG A 94 10.84 -17.55 13.24
N LEU A 95 11.21 -17.15 12.02
CA LEU A 95 12.46 -17.57 11.38
C LEU A 95 13.65 -16.70 11.81
N SER A 96 13.43 -15.41 12.07
CA SER A 96 14.52 -14.50 12.35
C SER A 96 14.04 -13.22 13.04
N PRO A 97 14.87 -12.59 13.91
CA PRO A 97 14.65 -11.20 14.33
C PRO A 97 14.84 -10.19 13.20
N LEU A 98 15.56 -10.55 12.13
CA LEU A 98 15.82 -9.68 10.99
C LEU A 98 14.85 -9.99 9.85
N VAL A 99 13.64 -9.44 9.98
CA VAL A 99 12.62 -9.43 8.92
C VAL A 99 12.44 -7.99 8.46
N GLU A 100 12.71 -7.70 7.19
CA GLU A 100 12.54 -6.40 6.55
C GLU A 100 11.32 -6.45 5.62
N PRO A 101 10.12 -5.99 6.04
CA PRO A 101 8.97 -5.88 5.15
C PRO A 101 9.19 -4.81 4.06
N LEU A 102 8.82 -5.12 2.81
CA LEU A 102 8.80 -4.17 1.70
C LEU A 102 7.38 -3.68 1.40
N SER A 103 6.40 -4.57 1.54
CA SER A 103 4.98 -4.35 1.30
C SER A 103 4.14 -5.29 2.17
N LEU A 104 2.81 -5.32 1.97
CA LEU A 104 1.94 -6.26 2.70
C LEU A 104 2.24 -7.73 2.35
N ASP A 105 2.75 -7.99 1.16
CA ASP A 105 2.98 -9.32 0.60
C ASP A 105 4.44 -9.72 0.46
N GLU A 106 5.37 -8.85 0.81
CA GLU A 106 6.78 -9.04 0.48
C GLU A 106 7.71 -8.68 1.65
N ALA A 107 8.70 -9.52 1.92
CA ALA A 107 9.71 -9.28 2.95
C ALA A 107 11.03 -10.00 2.66
N PHE A 108 12.14 -9.40 3.11
CA PHE A 108 13.41 -10.09 3.26
C PHE A 108 13.55 -10.68 4.67
N VAL A 109 14.23 -11.81 4.78
CA VAL A 109 14.59 -12.45 6.05
C VAL A 109 16.04 -12.88 6.01
N ASP A 110 16.78 -12.60 7.08
CA ASP A 110 18.12 -13.13 7.29
C ASP A 110 18.04 -14.42 8.13
N LEU A 111 18.12 -15.57 7.47
CA LEU A 111 17.96 -16.88 8.11
C LEU A 111 19.12 -17.22 9.06
N GLU A 112 20.32 -16.74 8.72
CA GLU A 112 21.54 -16.96 9.50
C GLU A 112 21.46 -16.19 10.82
N ALA A 113 20.97 -14.94 10.80
CA ALA A 113 20.74 -14.16 12.02
C ALA A 113 19.67 -14.78 12.94
N GLY A 114 18.78 -15.59 12.39
CA GLY A 114 17.80 -16.36 13.14
C GLY A 114 18.29 -17.72 13.62
N GLY A 115 19.47 -18.16 13.17
CA GLY A 115 19.97 -19.52 13.43
C GLY A 115 19.12 -20.62 12.79
N THR A 116 18.36 -20.31 11.74
CA THR A 116 17.46 -21.26 11.06
C THR A 116 18.09 -21.94 9.85
N ALA A 117 19.08 -21.30 9.25
CA ALA A 117 19.87 -21.88 8.17
C ALA A 117 21.27 -21.24 8.13
N ASP A 118 22.27 -22.06 7.84
CA ASP A 118 23.68 -21.68 7.67
C ASP A 118 24.30 -22.23 6.38
N ASP A 119 23.58 -23.07 5.64
CA ASP A 119 23.99 -23.65 4.36
C ASP A 119 22.84 -23.73 3.33
N SER A 120 23.14 -24.17 2.10
CA SER A 120 22.15 -24.25 1.02
C SER A 120 21.04 -25.29 1.29
N ALA A 121 21.35 -26.37 2.00
CA ALA A 121 20.40 -27.44 2.29
C ALA A 121 19.36 -27.02 3.34
N SER A 122 19.82 -26.46 4.46
CA SER A 122 19.00 -25.90 5.53
C SER A 122 18.18 -24.69 5.06
N ALA A 123 18.75 -23.82 4.22
CA ALA A 123 18.04 -22.69 3.63
C ALA A 123 16.87 -23.16 2.75
N ARG A 124 17.11 -24.14 1.88
CA ARG A 124 16.07 -24.74 1.03
C ARG A 124 14.97 -25.40 1.86
N ALA A 125 15.34 -26.22 2.85
CA ALA A 125 14.37 -26.88 3.73
C ALA A 125 13.49 -25.86 4.47
N THR A 126 14.10 -24.77 4.97
CA THR A 126 13.39 -23.66 5.63
C THR A 126 12.42 -22.97 4.68
N GLY A 127 12.86 -22.66 3.45
CA GLY A 127 12.00 -22.03 2.45
C GLY A 127 10.82 -22.90 2.02
N GLU A 128 11.02 -24.20 1.81
CA GLU A 128 9.93 -25.13 1.48
C GLU A 128 8.94 -25.28 2.63
N GLY A 129 9.45 -25.42 3.86
CA GLY A 129 8.62 -25.44 5.04
C GLY A 129 7.76 -24.17 5.16
N LEU A 130 8.33 -23.00 4.84
CA LEU A 130 7.63 -21.71 4.94
C LEU A 130 6.45 -21.67 3.98
N ARG A 131 6.64 -22.14 2.75
CA ARG A 131 5.57 -22.22 1.74
C ARG A 131 4.42 -23.12 2.21
N VAL A 132 4.74 -24.28 2.78
CA VAL A 132 3.74 -25.20 3.37
C VAL A 132 2.99 -24.52 4.52
N ALA A 133 3.70 -23.85 5.44
CA ALA A 133 3.10 -23.17 6.57
C ALA A 133 2.18 -22.01 6.15
N ILE A 134 2.62 -21.17 5.21
CA ILE A 134 1.79 -20.10 4.63
C ILE A 134 0.50 -20.68 4.04
N ARG A 135 0.61 -21.77 3.27
CA ARG A 135 -0.55 -22.42 2.64
C ARG A 135 -1.51 -22.99 3.68
N ALA A 136 -1.00 -23.61 4.73
CA ALA A 136 -1.81 -24.19 5.80
C ALA A 136 -2.55 -23.10 6.62
N VAL A 137 -1.89 -21.99 6.93
CA VAL A 137 -2.45 -20.91 7.76
C VAL A 137 -3.40 -20.01 6.97
N THR A 138 -3.03 -19.64 5.75
CA THR A 138 -3.73 -18.59 4.99
C THR A 138 -4.57 -19.12 3.84
N GLY A 139 -4.34 -20.36 3.41
CA GLY A 139 -4.91 -20.89 2.16
C GLY A 139 -4.32 -20.28 0.88
N LEU A 140 -3.35 -19.36 0.99
CA LEU A 140 -2.68 -18.70 -0.13
C LEU A 140 -1.30 -19.32 -0.39
N SER A 141 -0.72 -19.02 -1.55
CA SER A 141 0.66 -19.39 -1.89
C SER A 141 1.57 -18.17 -1.89
N GLY A 142 2.86 -18.41 -1.68
CA GLY A 142 3.91 -17.42 -1.82
C GLY A 142 5.14 -18.06 -2.44
N SER A 143 5.85 -17.28 -3.24
CA SER A 143 7.07 -17.70 -3.91
C SER A 143 8.30 -17.25 -3.12
N VAL A 144 9.28 -18.15 -3.01
CA VAL A 144 10.47 -17.94 -2.17
C VAL A 144 11.73 -17.88 -3.01
N GLY A 145 12.56 -16.88 -2.76
CA GLY A 145 13.89 -16.76 -3.32
C GLY A 145 14.95 -16.85 -2.22
N LEU A 146 16.01 -17.63 -2.45
CA LEU A 146 17.13 -17.80 -1.54
C LEU A 146 18.42 -17.42 -2.26
N ALA A 147 19.24 -16.55 -1.66
CA ALA A 147 20.53 -16.16 -2.23
C ALA A 147 21.47 -15.59 -1.18
N GLY A 148 22.71 -15.28 -1.57
CA GLY A 148 23.70 -14.63 -0.70
C GLY A 148 23.48 -13.11 -0.51
N SER A 149 22.50 -12.51 -1.20
CA SER A 149 22.21 -11.08 -1.14
C SER A 149 20.72 -10.77 -1.39
N LYS A 150 20.25 -9.60 -0.93
CA LYS A 150 18.86 -9.17 -1.10
C LYS A 150 18.44 -9.06 -2.55
N MET A 151 19.26 -8.43 -3.39
CA MET A 151 18.99 -8.31 -4.83
C MET A 151 18.69 -9.68 -5.46
N LEU A 152 19.56 -10.66 -5.24
CA LEU A 152 19.42 -11.96 -5.89
C LEU A 152 18.29 -12.79 -5.29
N ALA A 153 18.06 -12.70 -3.98
CA ALA A 153 16.91 -13.37 -3.36
C ALA A 153 15.60 -12.86 -3.96
N LYS A 154 15.47 -11.55 -4.20
CA LYS A 154 14.31 -10.96 -4.87
C LYS A 154 14.17 -11.41 -6.34
N ILE A 155 15.28 -11.49 -7.07
CA ILE A 155 15.29 -12.00 -8.45
C ILE A 155 14.87 -13.49 -8.48
N ALA A 156 15.38 -14.28 -7.54
CA ALA A 156 15.05 -15.69 -7.40
C ALA A 156 13.56 -15.90 -7.13
N SER A 157 12.95 -15.15 -6.19
CA SER A 157 11.52 -15.30 -5.90
C SER A 157 10.63 -14.92 -7.08
N GLU A 158 11.02 -13.92 -7.88
CA GLU A 158 10.26 -13.55 -9.08
C GLU A 158 10.31 -14.67 -10.14
N GLN A 159 11.46 -15.32 -10.32
CA GLN A 159 11.59 -16.49 -11.20
C GLN A 159 10.88 -17.73 -10.66
N ALA A 160 10.68 -17.80 -9.34
CA ALA A 160 9.98 -18.90 -8.70
C ALA A 160 8.46 -18.84 -8.87
N LYS A 161 7.89 -17.69 -9.31
CA LYS A 161 6.44 -17.52 -9.42
C LYS A 161 5.81 -18.36 -10.54
N PRO A 162 4.60 -18.91 -10.34
CA PRO A 162 3.85 -18.99 -9.09
C PRO A 162 4.27 -20.19 -8.21
N ASP A 163 4.04 -20.05 -6.90
CA ASP A 163 4.10 -21.13 -5.91
C ASP A 163 5.36 -22.01 -6.05
N GLY A 164 6.51 -21.36 -6.04
CA GLY A 164 7.80 -22.04 -6.21
C GLY A 164 8.88 -21.52 -5.27
N LEU A 165 10.02 -22.19 -5.33
CA LEU A 165 11.24 -21.80 -4.65
C LEU A 165 12.43 -21.88 -5.61
N VAL A 166 13.20 -20.80 -5.68
CA VAL A 166 14.49 -20.76 -6.39
C VAL A 166 15.59 -20.39 -5.42
N LEU A 167 16.69 -21.14 -5.47
CA LEU A 167 17.90 -20.86 -4.71
C LEU A 167 19.02 -20.55 -5.70
N ILE A 168 19.73 -19.45 -5.48
CA ILE A 168 20.91 -19.04 -6.24
C ILE A 168 22.14 -19.29 -5.36
N GLU A 169 23.01 -20.19 -5.81
CA GLU A 169 24.23 -20.53 -5.08
C GLU A 169 25.23 -19.37 -5.10
N PRO A 170 25.86 -19.03 -3.96
CA PRO A 170 26.93 -18.03 -3.93
C PRO A 170 28.07 -18.38 -4.88
N GLY A 171 28.59 -17.39 -5.59
CA GLY A 171 29.60 -17.54 -6.63
C GLY A 171 29.06 -17.73 -8.05
N THR A 172 27.74 -17.94 -8.23
CA THR A 172 27.10 -18.10 -9.56
C THR A 172 26.46 -16.81 -10.09
N GLU A 173 26.54 -15.71 -9.33
CA GLU A 173 25.71 -14.52 -9.50
C GLU A 173 25.91 -13.84 -10.86
N ARG A 174 27.17 -13.62 -11.24
CA ARG A 174 27.51 -12.91 -12.48
C ARG A 174 27.10 -13.70 -13.72
N GLU A 175 27.35 -15.00 -13.71
CA GLU A 175 26.99 -15.89 -14.82
C GLU A 175 25.47 -15.97 -14.99
N LEU A 176 24.74 -16.11 -13.88
CA LEU A 176 23.29 -16.14 -13.88
C LEU A 176 22.69 -14.81 -14.37
N LEU A 177 23.21 -13.67 -13.92
CA LEU A 177 22.68 -12.36 -14.28
C LEU A 177 22.99 -11.96 -15.73
N ALA A 178 24.18 -12.30 -16.24
CA ALA A 178 24.69 -11.84 -17.54
C ALA A 178 23.66 -11.87 -18.69
N PRO A 179 22.95 -12.99 -18.97
CA PRO A 179 22.01 -13.06 -20.09
C PRO A 179 20.66 -12.37 -19.82
N MET A 180 20.37 -11.96 -18.58
CA MET A 180 19.07 -11.43 -18.21
C MET A 180 18.88 -10.01 -18.74
N SER A 181 17.63 -9.63 -19.00
CA SER A 181 17.29 -8.24 -19.35
C SER A 181 17.68 -7.29 -18.22
N VAL A 182 18.16 -6.09 -18.54
CA VAL A 182 18.46 -5.03 -17.55
C VAL A 182 17.28 -4.71 -16.62
N ARG A 183 16.03 -4.96 -17.05
CA ARG A 183 14.83 -4.74 -16.23
C ARG A 183 14.67 -5.74 -15.09
N ILE A 184 15.49 -6.79 -15.02
CA ILE A 184 15.52 -7.71 -13.88
C ILE A 184 16.13 -7.04 -12.64
N LEU A 185 16.99 -6.04 -12.84
CA LEU A 185 17.71 -5.38 -11.75
C LEU A 185 16.77 -4.43 -10.99
N PRO A 186 16.68 -4.56 -9.64
CA PRO A 186 15.88 -3.65 -8.83
C PRO A 186 16.26 -2.18 -9.06
N GLY A 187 15.27 -1.33 -9.31
CA GLY A 187 15.47 0.08 -9.61
C GLY A 187 15.54 0.42 -11.10
N VAL A 188 15.59 -0.57 -12.00
CA VAL A 188 15.48 -0.34 -13.45
C VAL A 188 14.02 -0.41 -13.90
N GLY A 189 13.30 0.70 -13.72
CA GLY A 189 11.93 0.86 -14.22
C GLY A 189 11.86 1.08 -15.74
N PRO A 190 10.66 1.21 -16.34
CA PRO A 190 10.48 1.38 -17.79
C PRO A 190 11.27 2.55 -18.38
N ALA A 191 11.29 3.70 -17.69
CA ALA A 191 12.01 4.88 -18.16
C ALA A 191 13.53 4.67 -18.21
N THR A 192 14.12 4.12 -17.13
CA THR A 192 15.55 3.79 -17.08
C THR A 192 15.89 2.71 -18.09
N GLY A 193 15.07 1.65 -18.17
CA GLY A 193 15.27 0.56 -19.14
C GLY A 193 15.23 1.05 -20.59
N ASP A 194 14.33 1.99 -20.92
CA ASP A 194 14.30 2.61 -22.24
C ASP A 194 15.51 3.52 -22.50
N HIS A 195 16.03 4.21 -21.48
CA HIS A 195 17.25 4.98 -21.61
C HIS A 195 18.45 4.08 -21.91
N LEU A 196 18.65 3.02 -21.12
CA LEU A 196 19.72 2.04 -21.32
C LEU A 196 19.61 1.35 -22.69
N ARG A 197 18.40 0.97 -23.09
CA ARG A 197 18.14 0.36 -24.41
C ARG A 197 18.51 1.29 -25.57
N ARG A 198 18.24 2.60 -25.46
CA ARG A 198 18.67 3.58 -26.48
C ARG A 198 20.19 3.70 -26.57
N ALA A 199 20.92 3.39 -25.50
CA ALA A 199 22.38 3.30 -25.47
C ALA A 199 22.91 1.91 -25.91
N GLY A 200 22.05 1.01 -26.41
CA GLY A 200 22.43 -0.33 -26.86
C GLY A 200 22.56 -1.36 -25.73
N MET A 201 22.25 -1.00 -24.49
CA MET A 201 22.36 -1.90 -23.34
C MET A 201 21.01 -2.54 -23.05
N THR A 202 20.91 -3.85 -23.25
CA THR A 202 19.65 -4.60 -23.10
C THR A 202 19.75 -5.74 -22.11
N THR A 203 20.95 -6.26 -21.90
CA THR A 203 21.28 -7.31 -20.94
C THR A 203 22.10 -6.78 -19.77
N VAL A 204 22.13 -7.52 -18.66
CA VAL A 204 22.99 -7.17 -17.51
C VAL A 204 24.48 -7.27 -17.89
N HIS A 205 24.84 -8.20 -18.78
CA HIS A 205 26.19 -8.27 -19.35
C HIS A 205 26.59 -6.95 -20.01
N ASP A 206 25.72 -6.34 -20.82
CA ASP A 206 26.00 -5.06 -21.47
C ASP A 206 26.33 -3.94 -20.45
N LEU A 207 25.62 -3.93 -19.31
CA LEU A 207 25.88 -2.97 -18.23
C LEU A 207 27.24 -3.20 -17.56
N ALA A 208 27.60 -4.46 -17.33
CA ALA A 208 28.88 -4.82 -16.73
C ALA A 208 30.05 -4.41 -17.65
N GLU A 209 29.93 -4.65 -18.96
CA GLU A 209 30.94 -4.30 -19.95
C GLU A 209 31.04 -2.79 -20.20
N ALA A 210 29.93 -2.05 -20.12
CA ALA A 210 29.93 -0.59 -20.26
C ALA A 210 30.78 0.10 -19.17
N GLY A 211 30.86 -0.51 -17.99
CA GLY A 211 31.63 0.02 -16.87
C GLY A 211 30.93 1.14 -16.11
N GLU A 212 31.44 1.41 -14.90
CA GLU A 212 30.82 2.36 -13.97
C GLU A 212 30.71 3.79 -14.53
N ALA A 213 31.77 4.28 -15.17
CA ALA A 213 31.84 5.65 -15.67
C ALA A 213 30.73 5.94 -16.69
N GLU A 214 30.44 4.98 -17.57
CA GLU A 214 29.40 5.10 -18.58
C GLU A 214 28.01 5.07 -17.96
N LEU A 215 27.75 4.17 -17.00
CA LEU A 215 26.47 4.13 -16.29
C LEU A 215 26.23 5.40 -15.49
N VAL A 216 27.25 5.93 -14.81
CA VAL A 216 27.17 7.23 -14.12
C VAL A 216 26.87 8.37 -15.09
N ARG A 217 27.46 8.36 -16.29
CA ARG A 217 27.19 9.35 -17.33
C ARG A 217 25.73 9.29 -17.83
N LEU A 218 25.19 8.08 -18.01
CA LEU A 218 23.85 7.87 -18.56
C LEU A 218 22.74 8.14 -17.55
N VAL A 219 22.87 7.65 -16.31
CA VAL A 219 21.78 7.66 -15.32
C VAL A 219 22.09 8.46 -14.06
N GLY A 220 23.22 9.16 -14.03
CA GLY A 220 23.68 9.99 -12.91
C GLY A 220 24.42 9.21 -11.83
N LYS A 221 25.17 9.93 -11.00
CA LYS A 221 26.12 9.34 -10.02
C LYS A 221 25.47 8.33 -9.07
N ALA A 222 24.38 8.73 -8.41
CA ALA A 222 23.74 7.90 -7.39
C ALA A 222 23.20 6.59 -7.96
N HIS A 223 22.52 6.64 -9.12
CA HIS A 223 21.93 5.46 -9.73
C HIS A 223 22.98 4.61 -10.47
N GLY A 224 23.91 5.26 -11.19
CA GLY A 224 24.94 4.59 -12.00
C GLY A 224 25.89 3.72 -11.18
N HIS A 225 26.34 4.21 -10.02
CA HIS A 225 27.19 3.42 -9.12
C HIS A 225 26.48 2.14 -8.63
N GLY A 226 25.24 2.29 -8.16
CA GLY A 226 24.44 1.16 -7.71
C GLY A 226 24.16 0.17 -8.83
N LEU A 227 23.79 0.66 -10.02
CA LEU A 227 23.50 -0.16 -11.18
C LEU A 227 24.71 -0.96 -11.64
N PHE A 228 25.90 -0.36 -11.64
CA PHE A 228 27.15 -1.05 -11.97
C PHE A 228 27.44 -2.19 -11.00
N ARG A 229 27.35 -1.94 -9.69
CA ARG A 229 27.55 -2.97 -8.66
C ARG A 229 26.57 -4.12 -8.83
N MET A 230 25.29 -3.81 -9.03
CA MET A 230 24.25 -4.83 -9.28
C MET A 230 24.53 -5.65 -10.54
N ALA A 231 25.04 -5.02 -11.61
CA ALA A 231 25.42 -5.74 -12.84
C ALA A 231 26.59 -6.73 -12.62
N LEU A 232 27.44 -6.48 -11.63
CA LEU A 232 28.48 -7.40 -11.19
C LEU A 232 28.00 -8.45 -10.17
N GLY A 233 26.70 -8.48 -9.85
CA GLY A 233 26.14 -9.35 -8.82
C GLY A 233 26.39 -8.88 -7.38
N LEU A 234 26.93 -7.67 -7.19
CA LEU A 234 27.33 -7.16 -5.88
C LEU A 234 26.19 -6.39 -5.20
N ASP A 235 25.72 -6.94 -4.07
CA ASP A 235 24.80 -6.28 -3.15
C ASP A 235 25.17 -6.65 -1.70
N ASP A 236 25.65 -5.66 -0.95
CA ASP A 236 26.11 -5.76 0.44
C ASP A 236 25.11 -5.17 1.44
N ARG A 237 23.91 -4.78 0.99
CA ARG A 237 22.89 -4.21 1.88
C ARG A 237 22.38 -5.29 2.85
N PRO A 238 22.45 -5.07 4.18
CA PRO A 238 21.92 -6.02 5.16
C PRO A 238 20.39 -6.01 5.16
N VAL A 239 19.79 -7.07 5.71
CA VAL A 239 18.36 -7.06 6.08
C VAL A 239 18.19 -6.19 7.32
N VAL A 240 17.30 -5.21 7.26
CA VAL A 240 17.08 -4.24 8.34
C VAL A 240 15.64 -4.35 8.84
N ALA A 241 15.45 -4.74 10.10
CA ALA A 241 14.13 -5.02 10.66
C ALA A 241 13.24 -3.78 10.81
N GLU A 242 13.84 -2.63 11.10
CA GLU A 242 13.13 -1.38 11.36
C GLU A 242 13.53 -0.29 10.38
N ARG A 243 12.53 0.38 9.80
CA ARG A 243 12.71 1.60 9.02
C ARG A 243 11.72 2.63 9.49
N ASP A 244 12.24 3.74 10.00
CA ASP A 244 11.39 4.89 10.29
C ASP A 244 10.80 5.45 9.00
N ALA A 245 9.49 5.67 9.03
CA ALA A 245 8.81 6.41 7.98
C ALA A 245 9.44 7.81 7.86
N LYS A 246 9.73 8.23 6.63
CA LYS A 246 10.30 9.57 6.37
C LYS A 246 9.23 10.63 6.11
N SER A 247 8.02 10.17 5.81
CA SER A 247 6.89 11.01 5.43
C SER A 247 5.58 10.27 5.61
N VAL A 248 4.51 11.01 5.93
CA VAL A 248 3.12 10.55 5.85
C VAL A 248 2.42 11.41 4.80
N SER A 249 1.64 10.79 3.89
CA SER A 249 0.88 11.55 2.91
C SER A 249 -0.42 10.85 2.51
N VAL A 250 -1.35 11.65 2.00
CA VAL A 250 -2.60 11.22 1.39
C VAL A 250 -2.78 11.95 0.06
N GLU A 251 -3.22 11.23 -0.96
CA GLU A 251 -3.52 11.81 -2.26
C GLU A 251 -4.69 11.11 -2.92
N ASP A 252 -5.49 11.89 -3.63
CA ASP A 252 -6.64 11.38 -4.38
C ASP A 252 -6.54 11.84 -5.84
N THR A 253 -6.75 10.91 -6.77
CA THR A 253 -6.97 11.22 -8.19
C THR A 253 -8.46 11.30 -8.45
N PHE A 254 -8.94 12.44 -8.93
CA PHE A 254 -10.36 12.66 -9.19
C PHE A 254 -10.79 12.02 -10.50
N ASP A 255 -12.03 11.52 -10.56
CA ASP A 255 -12.63 10.93 -11.76
C ASP A 255 -12.72 11.92 -12.92
N VAL A 256 -12.99 13.18 -12.61
CA VAL A 256 -13.04 14.33 -13.52
C VAL A 256 -12.11 15.41 -12.98
N ASP A 257 -11.41 16.13 -13.86
CA ASP A 257 -10.53 17.22 -13.45
C ASP A 257 -11.32 18.34 -12.76
N LEU A 258 -10.78 18.85 -11.66
CA LEU A 258 -11.39 19.92 -10.89
C LEU A 258 -10.98 21.27 -11.49
N HIS A 259 -11.96 22.06 -11.92
CA HIS A 259 -11.75 23.41 -12.43
C HIS A 259 -12.21 24.50 -11.44
N ASP A 260 -13.09 24.13 -10.50
CA ASP A 260 -13.58 25.04 -9.48
C ASP A 260 -12.57 25.21 -8.34
N ARG A 261 -12.11 26.45 -8.13
CA ARG A 261 -11.15 26.80 -7.08
C ARG A 261 -11.70 26.56 -5.68
N VAL A 262 -12.99 26.76 -5.45
CA VAL A 262 -13.63 26.53 -4.15
C VAL A 262 -13.56 25.04 -3.82
N ARG A 263 -13.95 24.19 -4.77
CA ARG A 263 -13.84 22.75 -4.65
C ARG A 263 -12.41 22.26 -4.44
N VAL A 264 -11.43 22.79 -5.20
CA VAL A 264 -10.02 22.45 -5.02
C VAL A 264 -9.53 22.77 -3.61
N ARG A 265 -9.91 23.94 -3.06
CA ARG A 265 -9.58 24.32 -1.68
C ARG A 265 -10.18 23.35 -0.67
N ALA A 266 -11.48 23.05 -0.78
CA ALA A 266 -12.16 22.10 0.10
C ALA A 266 -11.51 20.70 0.08
N GLU A 267 -11.08 20.23 -1.09
CA GLU A 267 -10.37 18.94 -1.19
C GLU A 267 -8.98 18.97 -0.53
N VAL A 268 -8.23 20.07 -0.66
CA VAL A 268 -6.94 20.22 0.06
C VAL A 268 -7.15 20.21 1.57
N GLU A 269 -8.17 20.90 2.08
CA GLU A 269 -8.49 20.92 3.51
C GLU A 269 -8.86 19.52 4.02
N ARG A 270 -9.71 18.81 3.28
CA ARG A 270 -10.08 17.42 3.59
C ARG A 270 -8.88 16.48 3.59
N LEU A 271 -7.96 16.64 2.63
CA LEU A 271 -6.72 15.86 2.56
C LEU A 271 -5.77 16.21 3.72
N ALA A 272 -5.68 17.48 4.13
CA ALA A 272 -4.87 17.87 5.28
C ALA A 272 -5.33 17.19 6.57
N VAL A 273 -6.65 17.17 6.84
CA VAL A 273 -7.23 16.49 8.00
C VAL A 273 -6.90 14.99 7.96
N ARG A 274 -7.14 14.31 6.83
CA ARG A 274 -6.81 12.88 6.66
C ARG A 274 -5.31 12.60 6.80
N CYS A 275 -4.45 13.52 6.37
CA CYS A 275 -3.01 13.40 6.55
C CYS A 275 -2.63 13.40 8.03
N VAL A 276 -3.24 14.31 8.81
CA VAL A 276 -3.00 14.42 10.25
C VAL A 276 -3.59 13.24 11.02
N GLU A 277 -4.77 12.75 10.67
CA GLU A 277 -5.33 11.51 11.25
C GLU A 277 -4.35 10.34 11.09
N ARG A 278 -3.75 10.18 9.91
CA ARG A 278 -2.72 9.16 9.66
C ARG A 278 -1.42 9.41 10.43
N LEU A 279 -1.03 10.68 10.57
CA LEU A 279 0.16 11.07 11.30
C LEU A 279 0.03 10.74 12.80
N ARG A 280 -1.14 11.06 13.39
CA ARG A 280 -1.51 10.73 14.78
C ARG A 280 -1.64 9.23 15.01
N ALA A 281 -2.28 8.50 14.10
CA ALA A 281 -2.38 7.05 14.20
C ALA A 281 -1.02 6.33 14.11
N ALA A 282 0.03 7.03 13.67
CA ALA A 282 1.41 6.55 13.66
C ALA A 282 2.24 7.11 14.83
N ASP A 283 1.63 7.82 15.79
CA ASP A 283 2.30 8.49 16.91
C ASP A 283 3.47 9.39 16.47
N ARG A 284 3.30 10.02 15.30
CA ARG A 284 4.28 10.95 14.72
C ARG A 284 3.76 12.38 14.76
N SER A 285 4.71 13.31 14.72
CA SER A 285 4.50 14.71 14.32
C SER A 285 5.45 15.00 13.15
N GLY A 286 5.31 16.13 12.46
CA GLY A 286 6.28 16.48 11.44
C GLY A 286 6.35 17.95 11.08
N ARG A 287 7.45 18.34 10.46
CA ARG A 287 7.84 19.76 10.35
C ARG A 287 7.55 20.38 8.99
N THR A 288 7.57 19.60 7.91
CA THR A 288 7.47 20.13 6.56
C THR A 288 6.16 19.66 5.91
N VAL A 289 5.26 20.60 5.67
CA VAL A 289 4.01 20.34 4.92
C VAL A 289 4.31 20.40 3.43
N VAL A 290 3.78 19.45 2.68
CA VAL A 290 3.98 19.29 1.24
C VAL A 290 2.62 19.24 0.55
N LEU A 291 2.42 20.09 -0.45
CA LEU A 291 1.30 20.04 -1.38
C LEU A 291 1.77 19.49 -2.72
N LYS A 292 1.06 18.49 -3.23
CA LYS A 292 1.25 17.91 -4.55
C LYS A 292 0.01 18.17 -5.40
N VAL A 293 0.21 18.71 -6.60
CA VAL A 293 -0.84 18.98 -7.58
C VAL A 293 -0.44 18.35 -8.90
N ARG A 294 -1.26 17.41 -9.40
CA ARG A 294 -1.12 16.92 -10.79
C ARG A 294 -2.17 17.57 -11.66
N ARG A 295 -1.76 18.07 -12.82
CA ARG A 295 -2.64 18.68 -13.82
C ARG A 295 -3.19 17.64 -14.80
N TYR A 296 -4.13 18.06 -15.64
CA TYR A 296 -4.76 17.23 -16.67
C TYR A 296 -3.75 16.60 -17.65
N ASP A 297 -2.64 17.30 -17.92
CA ASP A 297 -1.53 16.88 -18.80
C ASP A 297 -0.51 15.96 -18.10
N PHE A 298 -0.82 15.49 -16.89
CA PHE A 298 0.04 14.69 -16.01
C PHE A 298 1.29 15.39 -15.46
N SER A 299 1.51 16.68 -15.77
CA SER A 299 2.55 17.46 -15.10
C SER A 299 2.25 17.54 -13.59
N THR A 300 3.28 17.34 -12.77
CA THR A 300 3.16 17.33 -11.30
C THR A 300 3.96 18.48 -10.72
N LEU A 301 3.28 19.32 -9.94
CA LEU A 301 3.86 20.40 -9.17
C LEU A 301 3.88 20.01 -7.70
N THR A 302 5.01 20.23 -7.05
CA THR A 302 5.16 20.07 -5.61
C THR A 302 5.56 21.40 -4.98
N ARG A 303 4.93 21.74 -3.86
CA ARG A 303 5.26 22.90 -3.03
C ARG A 303 5.40 22.42 -1.60
N SER A 304 6.25 23.07 -0.82
CA SER A 304 6.45 22.69 0.58
C SER A 304 6.77 23.89 1.45
N GLU A 305 6.29 23.87 2.69
CA GLU A 305 6.57 24.86 3.73
C GLU A 305 7.14 24.12 4.94
N THR A 306 8.27 24.60 5.47
CA THR A 306 8.87 24.04 6.70
C THR A 306 8.53 24.95 7.86
N LEU A 307 7.86 24.38 8.86
CA LEU A 307 7.36 25.07 10.04
C LEU A 307 8.48 25.27 11.08
N ARG A 308 8.21 26.11 12.08
CA ARG A 308 9.16 26.40 13.18
C ARG A 308 9.42 25.16 14.03
N GLY A 309 8.37 24.42 14.36
CA GLY A 309 8.41 23.14 15.07
C GLY A 309 7.64 22.05 14.32
N PRO A 310 7.83 20.77 14.69
CA PRO A 310 6.94 19.71 14.25
C PRO A 310 5.53 19.91 14.81
N THR A 311 4.52 19.50 14.06
CA THR A 311 3.11 19.60 14.46
C THR A 311 2.35 18.36 14.00
N ASP A 312 1.28 18.07 14.70
CA ASP A 312 0.20 17.17 14.30
C ASP A 312 -1.17 17.86 14.43
N ASP A 313 -1.21 19.20 14.44
CA ASP A 313 -2.45 19.97 14.49
C ASP A 313 -3.08 20.05 13.08
N PRO A 314 -4.33 19.55 12.90
CA PRO A 314 -5.02 19.65 11.62
C PRO A 314 -5.20 21.09 11.14
N THR A 315 -5.35 22.06 12.05
CA THR A 315 -5.49 23.49 11.73
C THR A 315 -4.21 24.02 11.09
N VAL A 316 -3.06 23.77 11.73
CA VAL A 316 -1.75 24.25 11.24
C VAL A 316 -1.42 23.64 9.88
N VAL A 317 -1.61 22.32 9.72
CA VAL A 317 -1.34 21.63 8.44
C VAL A 317 -2.30 22.12 7.34
N ARG A 318 -3.58 22.34 7.66
CA ARG A 318 -4.57 22.86 6.72
C ARG A 318 -4.19 24.26 6.23
N GLU A 319 -3.84 25.17 7.14
CA GLU A 319 -3.47 26.53 6.78
C GLU A 319 -2.20 26.59 5.95
N ALA A 320 -1.18 25.79 6.31
CA ALA A 320 0.03 25.66 5.49
C ALA A 320 -0.29 25.13 4.09
N ALA A 321 -1.09 24.06 3.98
CA ALA A 321 -1.50 23.52 2.69
C ALA A 321 -2.30 24.53 1.85
N ALA A 322 -3.15 25.34 2.47
CA ALA A 322 -3.88 26.41 1.81
C ALA A 322 -2.96 27.51 1.26
N ARG A 323 -1.96 27.96 2.05
CA ARG A 323 -0.93 28.91 1.57
C ARG A 323 -0.13 28.34 0.40
N LEU A 324 0.25 27.07 0.47
CA LEU A 324 0.95 26.40 -0.63
C LEU A 324 0.10 26.35 -1.91
N LEU A 325 -1.21 26.15 -1.78
CA LEU A 325 -2.15 26.11 -2.91
C LEU A 325 -2.23 27.45 -3.64
N GLU A 326 -2.15 28.58 -2.92
CA GLU A 326 -2.17 29.92 -3.53
C GLU A 326 -0.99 30.17 -4.48
N SER A 327 0.13 29.44 -4.30
CA SER A 327 1.30 29.49 -5.18
C SER A 327 1.20 28.59 -6.44
N VAL A 328 0.07 27.91 -6.63
CA VAL A 328 -0.14 26.96 -7.72
C VAL A 328 -1.26 27.44 -8.65
N ASP A 329 -0.94 27.57 -9.93
CA ASP A 329 -1.97 27.80 -10.94
C ASP A 329 -2.77 26.50 -11.21
N THR A 330 -4.06 26.55 -10.90
CA THR A 330 -5.03 25.46 -11.05
C THR A 330 -5.98 25.65 -12.23
N THR A 331 -5.81 26.71 -13.02
CA THR A 331 -6.76 27.13 -14.07
C THR A 331 -6.93 26.08 -15.18
N GLY A 332 -5.86 25.34 -15.50
CA GLY A 332 -5.89 24.25 -16.49
C GLY A 332 -6.66 23.01 -16.05
N GLY A 333 -7.14 22.95 -14.80
CA GLY A 333 -7.78 21.77 -14.23
C GLY A 333 -6.82 20.90 -13.42
N VAL A 334 -7.30 20.44 -12.27
CA VAL A 334 -6.55 19.63 -11.31
C VAL A 334 -7.02 18.18 -11.35
N ARG A 335 -6.08 17.28 -11.65
CA ARG A 335 -6.31 15.85 -11.77
C ARG A 335 -6.12 15.09 -10.45
N LEU A 336 -5.11 15.46 -9.67
CA LEU A 336 -4.80 14.86 -8.37
C LEU A 336 -4.35 15.95 -7.41
N LEU A 337 -4.81 15.86 -6.18
CA LEU A 337 -4.31 16.62 -5.03
C LEU A 337 -3.72 15.65 -4.01
N GLY A 338 -2.63 16.07 -3.38
CA GLY A 338 -2.03 15.35 -2.28
C GLY A 338 -1.47 16.29 -1.23
N VAL A 339 -1.67 15.94 0.04
CA VAL A 339 -1.07 16.62 1.18
C VAL A 339 -0.19 15.60 1.92
N GLY A 340 1.01 16.03 2.29
CA GLY A 340 1.94 15.22 3.05
C GLY A 340 2.70 16.02 4.08
N VAL A 341 3.25 15.31 5.06
CA VAL A 341 4.14 15.84 6.10
C VAL A 341 5.44 15.04 6.08
N THR A 342 6.57 15.74 6.09
CA THR A 342 7.93 15.16 6.18
C THR A 342 8.71 15.78 7.33
N GLY A 343 9.93 15.28 7.57
CA GLY A 343 10.72 15.65 8.75
C GLY A 343 10.01 15.16 10.02
N LEU A 344 9.63 13.87 10.01
CA LEU A 344 8.87 13.26 11.08
C LEU A 344 9.70 13.19 12.36
N ALA A 345 9.03 13.42 13.49
CA ALA A 345 9.56 13.24 14.83
C ALA A 345 8.56 12.41 15.64
N ASP A 346 9.03 11.80 16.74
CA ASP A 346 8.13 11.25 17.76
C ASP A 346 7.15 12.35 18.18
N TYR A 347 5.93 11.95 18.54
CA TYR A 347 4.92 12.88 19.03
C TYR A 347 5.53 13.82 20.07
N THR A 348 5.59 15.11 19.74
CA THR A 348 6.05 16.15 20.64
C THR A 348 4.80 16.87 21.11
N GLN A 349 4.57 16.84 22.43
CA GLN A 349 3.54 17.68 23.03
C GLN A 349 3.86 19.13 22.64
N GLU A 350 2.96 19.75 21.87
CA GLU A 350 3.19 21.08 21.32
C GLU A 350 3.47 22.09 22.45
N ASP A 351 4.46 22.95 22.23
CA ASP A 351 4.82 24.00 23.18
C ASP A 351 3.66 25.02 23.23
N LEU A 352 2.85 24.95 24.29
CA LEU A 352 1.72 25.85 24.56
C LEU A 352 2.11 27.35 24.46
N PHE A 353 3.38 27.69 24.63
CA PHE A 353 3.86 29.07 24.48
C PHE A 353 3.93 29.52 23.02
N ALA A 354 4.14 28.61 22.06
CA ALA A 354 4.15 28.93 20.64
C ALA A 354 2.74 29.22 20.11
N GLN A 355 1.73 28.44 20.51
CA GLN A 355 0.32 28.67 20.16
C GLN A 355 -0.18 30.02 20.69
N ALA A 356 0.20 30.40 21.91
CA ALA A 356 -0.16 31.69 22.49
C ALA A 356 0.47 32.88 21.76
N ALA A 357 1.64 32.69 21.14
CA ALA A 357 2.28 33.71 20.32
C ALA A 357 1.59 33.85 18.96
N ASP A 358 1.24 32.74 18.31
CA ASP A 358 0.56 32.74 17.00
C ASP A 358 -0.87 33.27 17.12
N ALA A 359 -1.61 32.92 18.18
CA ALA A 359 -2.94 33.48 18.46
C ALA A 359 -2.89 35.01 18.71
N ARG A 360 -1.82 35.50 19.34
CA ARG A 360 -1.60 36.95 19.53
C ARG A 360 -1.24 37.64 18.22
N GLU A 361 -0.41 37.03 17.37
CA GLU A 361 -0.01 37.58 16.08
C GLU A 361 -1.20 37.61 15.09
N LEU A 362 -2.05 36.57 15.08
CA LEU A 362 -3.28 36.51 14.32
C LEU A 362 -4.33 37.53 14.80
N ALA A 363 -4.52 37.66 16.13
CA ALA A 363 -5.41 38.67 16.69
C ALA A 363 -4.93 40.10 16.37
N GLN A 364 -3.62 40.33 16.39
CA GLN A 364 -3.03 41.63 16.05
C GLN A 364 -3.20 41.97 14.56
N ARG A 365 -3.05 40.98 13.66
CA ARG A 365 -3.35 41.16 12.22
C ARG A 365 -4.83 41.37 11.91
N ALA A 366 -5.73 40.75 12.68
CA ALA A 366 -7.17 40.97 12.55
C ALA A 366 -7.59 42.39 13.01
N LEU A 367 -6.95 42.90 14.07
CA LEU A 367 -7.16 44.26 14.57
C LEU A 367 -6.65 45.35 13.62
N GLU A 368 -5.63 45.06 12.81
CA GLU A 368 -5.07 46.01 11.84
C GLU A 368 -5.92 46.17 10.55
N HIS A 369 -6.97 45.35 10.35
CA HIS A 369 -7.71 45.29 9.08
C HIS A 369 -9.19 45.69 9.14
N HIS A 370 -9.72 46.27 10.23
CA HIS A 370 -11.14 46.63 10.34
C HIS A 370 -11.39 48.11 10.72
N ALA A 371 -11.94 48.87 9.78
CA ALA A 371 -12.73 50.10 10.02
C ALA A 371 -14.24 49.74 9.94
N PRO A 372 -15.13 50.38 10.72
CA PRO A 372 -16.44 49.81 11.02
C PRO A 372 -17.53 50.19 10.02
N ALA A 373 -18.46 49.28 9.75
CA ALA A 373 -19.76 49.59 9.16
C ALA A 373 -20.89 48.72 9.77
N ALA A 374 -21.77 49.43 10.47
CA ALA A 374 -23.21 49.29 10.78
C ALA A 374 -23.96 47.92 10.71
N GLU A 375 -24.81 47.76 11.74
CA GLU A 375 -25.80 46.72 12.03
C GLU A 375 -27.03 46.70 11.10
N GLY A 376 -27.69 45.53 11.00
CA GLY A 376 -29.14 45.42 10.76
C GLY A 376 -29.64 44.18 9.99
N GLY A 377 -30.58 43.41 10.58
CA GLY A 377 -31.54 42.50 9.91
C GLY A 377 -31.33 41.00 10.21
N GLU A 378 -31.95 40.43 11.25
CA GLU A 378 -33.27 39.73 11.28
C GLU A 378 -33.19 38.21 11.01
N GLU A 379 -33.55 37.44 12.04
CA GLU A 379 -33.74 35.98 12.04
C GLU A 379 -35.03 35.60 11.29
N GLU A 380 -34.99 34.58 10.43
CA GLU A 380 -36.21 33.83 10.09
C GLU A 380 -35.97 32.35 9.73
N ALA A 381 -36.67 31.52 10.51
CA ALA A 381 -37.17 30.15 10.39
C ALA A 381 -36.65 29.13 9.33
N VAL A 382 -36.35 27.95 9.87
CA VAL A 382 -36.11 26.64 9.23
C VAL A 382 -37.42 26.02 8.68
N PRO A 383 -37.36 25.32 7.53
CA PRO A 383 -38.11 24.07 7.40
C PRO A 383 -37.27 22.88 6.88
N GLU A 384 -37.49 21.70 7.48
CA GLU A 384 -37.03 20.34 7.10
C GLU A 384 -38.03 19.64 6.12
N PRO A 385 -37.78 18.42 5.58
CA PRO A 385 -36.53 17.73 5.23
C PRO A 385 -36.49 17.16 3.79
N GLU A 386 -35.31 16.64 3.42
CA GLU A 386 -35.05 15.54 2.45
C GLU A 386 -35.08 15.79 0.93
N ALA A 387 -33.89 16.08 0.40
CA ALA A 387 -33.33 15.28 -0.68
C ALA A 387 -31.98 14.73 -0.18
N ASP A 388 -31.78 13.41 -0.22
CA ASP A 388 -30.53 12.77 0.20
C ASP A 388 -29.34 13.53 -0.39
N SER A 389 -28.40 13.97 0.47
CA SER A 389 -27.18 14.63 0.02
C SER A 389 -26.38 13.70 -0.91
N ALA A 390 -25.61 14.26 -1.84
CA ALA A 390 -24.72 13.47 -2.69
C ALA A 390 -23.73 12.61 -1.86
N GLU A 391 -23.43 12.99 -0.62
CA GLU A 391 -22.68 12.20 0.35
C GLU A 391 -23.45 10.99 0.90
N GLN A 392 -24.75 11.13 1.20
CA GLN A 392 -25.61 10.00 1.60
C GLN A 392 -25.89 9.03 0.43
N LEU A 393 -26.07 9.55 -0.78
CA LEU A 393 -26.16 8.73 -2.00
C LEU A 393 -24.83 8.06 -2.35
N ALA A 394 -23.70 8.71 -2.08
CA ALA A 394 -22.38 8.09 -2.19
C ALA A 394 -22.13 7.03 -1.10
N ALA A 395 -22.68 7.21 0.10
CA ALA A 395 -22.65 6.22 1.18
C ALA A 395 -23.49 4.97 0.86
N ARG A 396 -24.56 5.10 0.07
CA ARG A 396 -25.36 3.97 -0.46
C ARG A 396 -24.77 3.31 -1.71
N ARG A 397 -23.54 3.67 -2.10
CA ARG A 397 -22.85 3.03 -3.22
C ARG A 397 -22.22 1.72 -2.78
N TRP A 398 -22.87 0.61 -3.11
CA TRP A 398 -22.37 -0.76 -2.87
C TRP A 398 -21.20 -1.11 -3.82
N PRO A 399 -19.93 -1.10 -3.37
CA PRO A 399 -18.80 -1.33 -4.26
C PRO A 399 -18.60 -2.83 -4.53
N ALA A 400 -18.29 -3.20 -5.77
CA ALA A 400 -18.06 -4.60 -6.13
C ALA A 400 -16.91 -5.21 -5.31
N GLY A 401 -17.20 -6.31 -4.63
CA GLY A 401 -16.26 -7.04 -3.78
C GLY A 401 -16.45 -6.80 -2.28
N HIS A 402 -17.10 -5.70 -1.86
CA HIS A 402 -17.38 -5.43 -0.44
C HIS A 402 -18.36 -6.43 0.15
N ASP A 403 -18.16 -6.72 1.43
CA ASP A 403 -18.97 -7.63 2.22
C ASP A 403 -20.23 -6.92 2.75
N VAL A 404 -21.30 -7.69 2.86
CA VAL A 404 -22.61 -7.25 3.32
C VAL A 404 -23.24 -8.32 4.20
N HIS A 405 -24.19 -7.91 5.02
CA HIS A 405 -25.04 -8.82 5.78
C HIS A 405 -26.50 -8.51 5.47
N HIS A 406 -27.27 -9.55 5.20
CA HIS A 406 -28.73 -9.47 5.03
C HIS A 406 -29.41 -10.24 6.18
N GLU A 407 -30.47 -9.69 6.78
CA GLU A 407 -31.14 -10.31 7.93
C GLU A 407 -31.60 -11.76 7.67
N GLU A 408 -32.22 -12.02 6.52
CA GLU A 408 -32.68 -13.37 6.16
C GLU A 408 -31.60 -14.28 5.57
N HIS A 409 -30.59 -13.71 4.89
CA HIS A 409 -29.69 -14.48 4.03
C HIS A 409 -28.25 -14.57 4.56
N GLY A 410 -27.96 -13.88 5.66
CA GLY A 410 -26.65 -13.90 6.31
C GLY A 410 -25.60 -13.09 5.54
N HIS A 411 -24.35 -13.56 5.63
CA HIS A 411 -23.20 -12.90 5.02
C HIS A 411 -23.14 -13.11 3.51
N GLY A 412 -22.72 -12.08 2.79
CA GLY A 412 -22.48 -12.13 1.36
C GLY A 412 -21.57 -11.02 0.90
N TRP A 413 -21.42 -10.90 -0.42
CA TRP A 413 -20.61 -9.86 -1.02
C TRP A 413 -21.25 -9.29 -2.28
N VAL A 414 -20.98 -8.01 -2.55
CA VAL A 414 -21.53 -7.28 -3.69
C VAL A 414 -20.87 -7.75 -4.97
N GLN A 415 -21.61 -8.45 -5.82
CA GLN A 415 -21.13 -8.83 -7.15
C GLN A 415 -21.14 -7.64 -8.11
N GLY A 416 -22.12 -6.74 -7.97
CA GLY A 416 -22.22 -5.51 -8.73
C GLY A 416 -23.38 -4.64 -8.25
N SER A 417 -23.35 -3.36 -8.60
CA SER A 417 -24.42 -2.41 -8.31
C SER A 417 -24.66 -1.49 -9.50
N GLY A 418 -25.91 -1.07 -9.69
CA GLY A 418 -26.33 -0.23 -10.81
C GLY A 418 -27.82 0.13 -10.72
N ILE A 419 -28.19 1.30 -11.25
CA ILE A 419 -29.56 1.86 -11.33
C ILE A 419 -30.51 1.34 -10.23
N GLY A 420 -30.31 1.83 -9.00
CA GLY A 420 -31.20 1.54 -7.87
C GLY A 420 -31.19 0.10 -7.35
N ARG A 421 -30.33 -0.78 -7.90
CA ARG A 421 -30.21 -2.18 -7.50
C ARG A 421 -28.78 -2.58 -7.11
N VAL A 422 -28.70 -3.60 -6.27
CA VAL A 422 -27.44 -4.25 -5.86
C VAL A 422 -27.61 -5.76 -5.96
N THR A 423 -26.67 -6.42 -6.62
CA THR A 423 -26.61 -7.88 -6.75
C THR A 423 -25.59 -8.41 -5.76
N VAL A 424 -26.05 -9.28 -4.86
CA VAL A 424 -25.28 -9.85 -3.76
C VAL A 424 -25.18 -11.36 -3.95
N ARG A 425 -23.99 -11.92 -3.75
CA ARG A 425 -23.78 -13.36 -3.64
C ARG A 425 -23.60 -13.72 -2.17
N PHE A 426 -24.41 -14.64 -1.66
CA PHE A 426 -24.38 -15.09 -0.27
C PHE A 426 -23.51 -16.35 -0.13
N GLU A 427 -22.22 -16.15 0.11
CA GLU A 427 -21.23 -17.21 0.29
C GLU A 427 -20.17 -16.79 1.32
N GLU A 428 -19.58 -17.78 1.98
CA GLU A 428 -18.53 -17.60 2.98
C GLU A 428 -17.22 -18.22 2.47
N PRO A 429 -16.05 -17.83 3.00
CA PRO A 429 -14.77 -18.34 2.50
C PRO A 429 -14.66 -19.87 2.43
N TRP A 430 -15.30 -20.61 3.32
CA TRP A 430 -15.23 -22.08 3.40
C TRP A 430 -16.43 -22.80 2.80
N SER A 431 -17.44 -22.05 2.32
CA SER A 431 -18.66 -22.64 1.79
C SER A 431 -18.47 -23.10 0.33
N ALA A 432 -19.44 -23.86 -0.17
CA ALA A 432 -19.65 -23.98 -1.61
C ALA A 432 -20.08 -22.62 -2.20
N PRO A 433 -19.92 -22.38 -3.52
CA PRO A 433 -20.44 -21.18 -4.16
C PRO A 433 -21.92 -20.94 -3.86
N GLY A 434 -22.23 -19.75 -3.39
CA GLY A 434 -23.55 -19.42 -2.86
C GLY A 434 -24.56 -18.94 -3.90
N ARG A 435 -25.81 -18.71 -3.47
CA ARG A 435 -26.86 -18.13 -4.30
C ARG A 435 -26.62 -16.64 -4.58
N VAL A 436 -27.20 -16.14 -5.66
CA VAL A 436 -27.17 -14.73 -6.05
C VAL A 436 -28.58 -14.16 -5.98
N LEU A 437 -28.74 -13.03 -5.29
CA LEU A 437 -30.00 -12.30 -5.20
C LEU A 437 -29.76 -10.82 -5.52
N THR A 438 -30.81 -10.12 -5.94
CA THR A 438 -30.74 -8.69 -6.27
C THR A 438 -31.78 -7.92 -5.48
N PHE A 439 -31.31 -6.90 -4.75
CA PHE A 439 -32.10 -6.05 -3.87
C PHE A 439 -32.17 -4.64 -4.42
N ARG A 440 -33.03 -3.82 -3.83
CA ARG A 440 -32.91 -2.37 -4.00
C ARG A 440 -31.70 -1.87 -3.20
N ILE A 441 -31.09 -0.76 -3.63
CA ILE A 441 -29.92 -0.20 -2.91
C ILE A 441 -30.27 0.34 -1.52
N ASP A 442 -31.55 0.64 -1.28
CA ASP A 442 -32.14 1.17 -0.05
C ASP A 442 -32.84 0.08 0.78
N ASP A 443 -32.56 -1.20 0.50
CA ASP A 443 -33.14 -2.31 1.25
C ASP A 443 -32.75 -2.24 2.73
N PRO A 444 -33.70 -2.10 3.66
CA PRO A 444 -33.41 -1.89 5.08
C PRO A 444 -32.79 -3.12 5.74
N GLN A 445 -32.93 -4.32 5.15
CA GLN A 445 -32.35 -5.55 5.66
C GLN A 445 -30.90 -5.75 5.24
N LEU A 446 -30.41 -4.96 4.28
CA LEU A 446 -29.06 -5.05 3.73
C LEU A 446 -28.14 -3.97 4.33
N ARG A 447 -27.10 -4.41 5.03
CA ARG A 447 -26.11 -3.52 5.65
C ARG A 447 -24.67 -3.87 5.25
N PRO A 448 -23.74 -2.90 5.21
CA PRO A 448 -22.32 -3.19 5.10
C PRO A 448 -21.86 -4.13 6.22
N ALA A 449 -20.90 -4.99 5.91
CA ALA A 449 -20.27 -5.88 6.88
C ALA A 449 -18.75 -5.87 6.69
N ASP A 450 -18.04 -6.27 7.74
CA ASP A 450 -16.61 -6.54 7.63
C ASP A 450 -16.36 -7.87 6.90
N PRO A 451 -15.18 -8.02 6.26
CA PRO A 451 -14.76 -9.30 5.72
C PRO A 451 -14.75 -10.38 6.80
N LEU A 452 -15.32 -11.54 6.49
CA LEU A 452 -15.09 -12.72 7.32
C LEU A 452 -13.58 -13.05 7.34
N PRO A 453 -13.05 -13.53 8.47
CA PRO A 453 -11.64 -13.90 8.55
C PRO A 453 -11.34 -14.97 7.50
N LEU A 454 -10.14 -14.93 6.89
CA LEU A 454 -9.61 -16.01 6.06
C LEU A 454 -8.73 -16.98 6.85
N VAL A 455 -8.13 -16.47 7.91
CA VAL A 455 -7.22 -17.20 8.79
C VAL A 455 -8.02 -17.63 10.02
N ARG A 456 -7.85 -18.87 10.45
CA ARG A 456 -8.50 -19.40 11.67
C ARG A 456 -8.00 -18.63 12.89
N GLU A 457 -8.86 -18.43 13.88
CA GLU A 457 -8.54 -17.65 15.10
C GLU A 457 -7.36 -18.21 15.90
N SER A 458 -7.10 -19.52 15.81
CA SER A 458 -5.93 -20.19 16.38
C SER A 458 -5.18 -20.97 15.30
N PRO A 459 -4.22 -20.35 14.60
CA PRO A 459 -3.38 -21.06 13.65
C PRO A 459 -2.50 -22.08 14.39
N ASP A 460 -2.46 -23.32 13.90
CA ASP A 460 -1.59 -24.34 14.47
C ASP A 460 -0.16 -24.15 13.97
N TYR A 461 0.70 -23.60 14.84
CA TYR A 461 2.13 -23.42 14.59
C TYR A 461 2.99 -24.58 15.11
N SER A 462 2.40 -25.70 15.58
CA SER A 462 3.14 -26.79 16.23
C SER A 462 4.23 -27.43 15.35
N SER A 463 4.11 -27.28 14.02
CA SER A 463 5.07 -27.77 13.03
C SER A 463 6.01 -26.68 12.48
N TRP A 464 5.93 -25.45 12.97
CA TRP A 464 6.72 -24.29 12.52
C TRP A 464 7.69 -23.82 13.62
N PRO A 465 8.86 -23.22 13.31
CA PRO A 465 9.83 -22.81 14.32
C PRO A 465 9.19 -22.01 15.47
N ALA A 466 9.51 -22.44 16.69
CA ALA A 466 8.69 -22.14 17.87
C ALA A 466 8.94 -20.75 18.48
N SER A 467 10.00 -20.04 18.11
CA SER A 467 10.39 -18.82 18.81
C SER A 467 10.15 -17.55 17.99
N LEU A 468 9.19 -16.72 18.42
CA LEU A 468 9.19 -15.29 18.10
C LEU A 468 10.31 -14.59 18.89
N PRO A 469 11.10 -13.71 18.26
CA PRO A 469 12.09 -12.90 18.96
C PRO A 469 11.46 -12.09 20.09
N LYS A 470 12.16 -11.98 21.22
CA LYS A 470 11.71 -11.24 22.43
C LYS A 470 11.32 -9.78 22.15
N SER A 471 11.82 -9.18 21.07
CA SER A 471 11.47 -7.81 20.66
C SER A 471 10.04 -7.64 20.14
N ARG A 472 9.35 -8.73 19.77
CA ARG A 472 7.95 -8.71 19.29
C ARG A 472 6.94 -9.32 20.25
N SER A 473 7.38 -9.87 21.39
CA SER A 473 6.47 -10.52 22.37
C SER A 473 5.73 -9.53 23.28
N SER A 474 6.08 -8.24 23.30
CA SER A 474 5.43 -7.21 24.13
C SER A 474 4.35 -6.45 23.35
N GLY A 475 3.23 -7.12 23.07
CA GLY A 475 2.05 -6.48 22.46
C GLY A 475 0.71 -7.06 22.92
N ALA A 476 0.72 -8.15 23.68
CA ALA A 476 -0.47 -8.78 24.20
C ALA A 476 -0.21 -9.27 25.63
N ALA A 477 -0.22 -8.35 26.59
CA ALA A 477 -0.42 -8.70 28.00
C ALA A 477 -1.61 -7.89 28.48
N ALA A 478 -2.73 -8.61 28.63
CA ALA A 478 -3.98 -8.11 29.16
C ALA A 478 -3.77 -7.49 30.56
N SER A 479 -4.51 -6.42 30.80
CA SER A 479 -4.75 -5.84 32.11
C SER A 479 -5.46 -6.87 33.00
N GLU A 480 -4.72 -7.61 33.81
CA GLU A 480 -5.28 -8.25 35.00
C GLU A 480 -4.91 -7.40 36.21
N GLY A 481 -5.94 -6.76 36.77
CA GLY A 481 -5.86 -6.03 38.03
C GLY A 481 -5.56 -6.98 39.17
N GLY A 482 -4.38 -6.82 39.76
CA GLY A 482 -4.06 -7.35 41.08
C GLY A 482 -4.45 -6.33 42.14
N GLU A 483 -5.62 -6.52 42.75
CA GLU A 483 -5.92 -5.92 44.06
C GLU A 483 -4.88 -6.41 45.08
N SER A 484 -4.28 -5.47 45.78
CA SER A 484 -3.36 -5.72 46.89
C SER A 484 -4.04 -5.32 48.19
N SER A 485 -4.03 -6.21 49.17
CA SER A 485 -3.99 -5.93 50.61
C SER A 485 -4.02 -7.23 51.43
N PRO A 486 -3.43 -7.26 52.64
CA PRO A 486 -2.22 -6.61 53.13
C PRO A 486 -1.02 -7.56 53.28
#